data_AF-A0A0C9YGG2-F1
#
_entry.id   AF-A0A0C9YGG2-F1
#
_cell.length_a   1.000
_cell.length_b   1.000
_cell.length_c   1.000
_cell.angle_alpha   90.00
_cell.angle_beta   90.00
_cell.angle_gamma   90.00
#
_symmetry.space_group_name_H-M   'P 1'
#
loop_
_entity.id
_entity.type
_entity.pdbx_description
1 polymer ?
#
loop_
_entity_poly.entity_id
_entity_poly.type
_entity_poly.pdbx_seq_one_letter_code
_entity_poly.pdbx_strand_id
1 'polypeptide(L)'
;MSDRIRQLEDALAILQSTVSKEPHPLLDCELFKIKLSMELHSAVEGDEHESPDHQERTEESQYIDVFGTLAIRDDGAATFYGRSAGSESLIVVPSSHSHYA
;
A
#
# COMPACT_ATOMS: atom_id res chain seq x y z
N MET A 1 14.75 6.36 -5.40
CA MET A 1 14.45 5.75 -6.73
C MET A 1 14.21 6.79 -7.84
N SER A 2 14.20 8.10 -7.54
CA SER A 2 13.73 9.14 -8.47
C SER A 2 14.71 9.52 -9.60
N ASP A 3 16.03 9.37 -9.41
CA ASP A 3 17.02 9.89 -10.36
C ASP A 3 17.06 9.15 -11.69
N ARG A 4 16.95 7.82 -11.65
CA ARG A 4 16.87 7.01 -12.88
C ARG A 4 15.62 7.35 -13.68
N ILE A 5 14.51 7.66 -13.00
CA ILE A 5 13.27 8.04 -13.66
C ILE A 5 13.42 9.41 -14.33
N ARG A 6 14.03 10.40 -13.65
CA ARG A 6 14.33 11.72 -14.24
C ARG A 6 15.24 11.60 -15.47
N GLN A 7 16.30 10.79 -15.39
CA GLN A 7 17.20 10.54 -16.52
C GLN A 7 16.47 9.91 -17.72
N LEU A 8 15.54 8.99 -17.47
CA LEU A 8 14.73 8.38 -18.52
C LEU A 8 13.75 9.38 -19.12
N GLU A 9 13.12 10.22 -18.32
CA GLU A 9 12.21 11.29 -18.78
C GLU A 9 12.94 12.29 -19.68
N ASP A 10 14.12 12.75 -19.26
CA ASP A 10 14.96 13.66 -20.05
C ASP A 10 15.41 13.02 -21.38
N ALA A 11 15.88 11.78 -21.34
CA ALA A 11 16.29 11.05 -22.54
C ALA A 11 15.11 10.88 -23.53
N LEU A 12 13.90 10.62 -23.00
CA LEU A 12 12.69 10.45 -23.79
C LEU A 12 12.26 11.77 -24.45
N ALA A 13 12.37 12.90 -23.73
CA ALA A 13 12.11 14.23 -24.27
C ALA A 13 13.07 14.58 -25.41
N ILE A 14 14.36 14.31 -25.23
CA ILE A 14 15.39 14.52 -26.25
C ILE A 14 15.06 13.69 -27.49
N LEU A 15 14.81 12.39 -27.33
CA LEU A 15 14.52 11.50 -28.45
C LEU A 15 13.26 11.94 -29.21
N GLN A 16 12.19 12.28 -28.51
CA GLN A 16 10.95 12.74 -29.14
C GLN A 16 11.16 14.02 -29.96
N SER A 17 11.97 14.97 -29.46
CA SER A 17 12.28 16.21 -30.18
C SER A 17 12.95 16.00 -31.54
N THR A 18 13.59 14.83 -31.74
CA THR A 18 14.20 14.46 -33.03
C THR A 18 13.18 13.98 -34.07
N VAL A 19 12.00 13.53 -33.63
CA VAL A 19 10.97 12.91 -34.49
C VAL A 19 9.70 13.75 -34.59
N SER A 20 9.37 14.52 -33.55
CA SER A 20 8.14 15.32 -33.47
C SER A 20 8.38 16.64 -32.75
N LYS A 21 7.51 17.63 -33.04
CA LYS A 21 7.43 18.90 -32.30
C LYS A 21 6.47 18.82 -31.11
N GLU A 22 5.66 17.76 -31.05
CA GLU A 22 4.75 17.52 -29.93
C GLU A 22 5.46 16.72 -28.83
N PRO A 23 5.20 17.06 -27.55
CA PRO A 23 5.80 16.35 -26.42
C PRO A 23 5.38 14.88 -26.43
N HIS A 24 6.23 14.03 -25.85
CA HIS A 24 5.94 12.60 -25.82
C HIS A 24 4.71 12.34 -24.93
N PRO A 25 3.76 11.47 -25.32
CA PRO A 25 2.52 11.23 -24.55
C PRO A 25 2.74 10.83 -23.09
N LEU A 26 3.83 10.11 -22.80
CA LEU A 26 4.21 9.71 -21.44
C LEU A 26 4.77 10.85 -20.58
N LEU A 27 5.13 11.98 -21.19
CA LEU A 27 5.65 13.16 -20.49
C LEU A 27 4.58 14.24 -20.32
N ASP A 28 3.30 13.92 -20.51
CA ASP A 28 2.21 14.86 -20.34
C ASP A 28 2.04 15.27 -18.87
N CYS A 29 1.79 16.55 -18.62
CA CYS A 29 1.73 17.15 -17.28
C CYS A 29 0.67 16.49 -16.37
N GLU A 30 -0.40 15.96 -16.94
CA GLU A 30 -1.44 15.25 -16.20
C GLU A 30 -0.96 13.91 -15.60
N LEU A 31 -0.01 13.23 -16.25
CA LEU A 31 0.54 11.95 -15.77
C LEU A 31 1.58 12.16 -14.66
N PHE A 32 2.25 13.32 -14.65
CA PHE A 32 3.21 13.69 -13.61
C PHE A 32 2.57 13.98 -12.24
N LYS A 33 1.28 14.34 -12.20
CA LYS A 33 0.56 14.59 -10.94
C LYS A 33 0.55 13.36 -10.01
N ILE A 34 0.51 12.17 -10.59
CA ILE A 34 0.52 10.89 -9.85
C ILE A 34 1.89 10.64 -9.19
N LYS A 35 2.98 11.04 -9.85
CA LYS A 35 4.35 10.94 -9.33
C LYS A 35 4.55 11.86 -8.13
N LEU A 36 3.99 13.06 -8.17
CA LEU A 36 4.06 14.04 -7.08
C LEU A 36 3.28 13.58 -5.84
N SER A 37 2.10 12.98 -6.01
CA SER A 37 1.35 12.45 -4.87
C SER A 37 2.05 11.28 -4.20
N MET A 38 2.72 10.41 -4.94
CA MET A 38 3.49 9.30 -4.33
C MET A 38 4.76 9.80 -3.59
N GLU A 39 5.48 10.79 -4.13
CA GLU A 39 6.70 11.33 -3.51
C GLU A 39 6.38 12.05 -2.18
N LEU A 40 5.24 12.74 -2.10
CA LEU A 40 4.76 13.41 -0.88
C LEU A 40 4.40 12.44 0.24
N HIS A 41 3.85 11.27 -0.10
CA HIS A 41 3.57 10.21 0.88
C HIS A 41 4.87 9.54 1.36
N SER A 42 5.84 9.32 0.48
CA SER A 42 7.14 8.74 0.87
C SER A 42 7.99 9.65 1.75
N ALA A 43 7.81 10.98 1.68
CA ALA A 43 8.51 11.94 2.53
C ALA A 43 7.92 12.02 3.96
N VAL A 44 6.69 11.55 4.17
CA VAL A 44 6.04 11.50 5.50
C VAL A 44 6.47 10.25 6.27
N GLU A 45 6.84 9.16 5.60
CA GLU A 45 7.25 7.90 6.25
C GLU A 45 8.76 7.83 6.58
N GLY A 46 9.49 8.94 6.41
CA GLY A 46 10.96 8.98 6.48
C GLY A 46 11.60 9.33 7.82
N ASP A 47 10.85 9.53 8.91
CA ASP A 47 11.40 10.05 10.19
C ASP A 47 11.29 9.12 11.40
N GLU A 48 10.94 7.84 11.23
CA GLU A 48 10.80 6.92 12.36
C GLU A 48 11.93 5.89 12.38
N HIS A 49 13.02 6.30 13.02
CA HIS A 49 14.16 5.46 13.36
C HIS A 49 13.76 4.48 14.49
N GLU A 50 13.02 3.42 14.15
CA GLU A 50 12.52 2.48 15.17
C GLU A 50 12.77 1.01 14.73
N SER A 51 13.32 0.26 15.67
CA SER A 51 13.70 -1.16 15.67
C SER A 51 12.98 -2.11 14.69
N PRO A 52 13.66 -3.14 14.14
CA PRO A 52 13.09 -4.06 13.13
C PRO A 52 11.83 -4.82 13.58
N ASP A 53 11.60 -4.99 14.88
CA ASP A 53 10.39 -5.63 15.44
C ASP A 53 9.14 -4.72 15.40
N HIS A 54 9.33 -3.39 15.35
CA HIS A 54 8.23 -2.42 15.30
C HIS A 54 7.75 -2.14 13.86
N GLN A 55 8.61 -2.36 12.87
CA GLN A 55 8.31 -2.07 11.47
C GLN A 55 7.28 -3.05 10.90
N GLU A 56 7.44 -4.36 11.13
CA GLU A 56 6.47 -5.38 10.69
C GLU A 56 5.07 -5.13 11.28
N ARG A 57 5.01 -4.78 12.57
CA ARG A 57 3.72 -4.55 13.27
C ARG A 57 3.01 -3.28 12.77
N THR A 58 3.77 -2.25 12.40
CA THR A 58 3.23 -0.99 11.85
C THR A 58 2.74 -1.20 10.42
N GLU A 59 3.51 -1.91 9.60
CA GLU A 59 3.11 -2.28 8.23
C GLU A 59 1.85 -3.15 8.25
N GLU A 60 1.79 -4.18 9.10
CA GLU A 60 0.60 -5.01 9.30
C GLU A 60 -0.62 -4.17 9.70
N SER A 61 -0.44 -3.22 10.61
CA SER A 61 -1.52 -2.32 11.06
C SER A 61 -2.00 -1.41 9.92
N GLN A 62 -1.10 -0.94 9.06
CA GLN A 62 -1.44 -0.14 7.88
C GLN A 62 -2.18 -0.99 6.83
N TYR A 63 -1.76 -2.24 6.60
CA TYR A 63 -2.47 -3.17 5.72
C TYR A 63 -3.89 -3.48 6.24
N ILE A 64 -4.05 -3.69 7.55
CA ILE A 64 -5.34 -3.96 8.17
C ILE A 64 -6.27 -2.74 8.06
N ASP A 65 -5.77 -1.51 8.22
CA ASP A 65 -6.58 -0.29 8.02
C ASP A 65 -7.03 -0.11 6.56
N VAL A 66 -6.21 -0.52 5.59
CA VAL A 66 -6.57 -0.40 4.16
C VAL A 66 -7.59 -1.45 3.73
N PHE A 67 -7.39 -2.71 4.13
CA PHE A 67 -8.17 -3.85 3.63
C PHE A 67 -9.31 -4.29 4.55
N GLY A 68 -9.21 -4.02 5.86
CA GLY A 68 -10.17 -4.47 6.88
C GLY A 68 -10.00 -5.93 7.29
N THR A 69 -10.81 -6.37 8.26
CA THR A 69 -10.66 -7.70 8.90
C THR A 69 -11.69 -8.70 8.39
N LEU A 70 -11.23 -9.88 7.96
CA LEU A 70 -12.06 -11.04 7.61
C LEU A 70 -11.91 -12.14 8.67
N ALA A 71 -13.01 -12.51 9.33
CA ALA A 71 -13.03 -13.66 10.24
C ALA A 71 -13.68 -14.87 9.57
N ILE A 72 -13.05 -16.03 9.70
CA ILE A 72 -13.56 -17.32 9.21
C ILE A 72 -13.81 -18.21 10.43
N ARG A 73 -15.01 -18.77 10.51
CA ARG A 73 -15.42 -19.71 11.57
C ARG A 73 -15.24 -21.15 11.11
N ASP A 74 -15.20 -22.06 12.09
CA ASP A 74 -15.08 -23.51 11.84
C ASP A 74 -16.26 -24.11 11.07
N ASP A 75 -17.43 -23.46 11.12
CA ASP A 75 -18.61 -23.84 10.35
C ASP A 75 -18.60 -23.33 8.90
N GLY A 76 -17.49 -22.71 8.48
CA GLY A 76 -17.30 -22.17 7.13
C GLY A 76 -17.97 -20.81 6.90
N ALA A 77 -18.62 -20.23 7.90
CA ALA A 77 -19.15 -18.87 7.79
C ALA A 77 -18.02 -17.84 7.88
N ALA A 78 -18.13 -16.78 7.07
CA ALA A 78 -17.18 -15.67 7.07
C ALA A 78 -17.89 -14.34 7.36
N THR A 79 -17.23 -13.45 8.09
CA THR A 79 -17.72 -12.09 8.38
C THR A 79 -16.63 -11.07 8.11
N PHE A 80 -16.95 -10.06 7.30
CA PHE A 80 -16.06 -8.96 6.97
C PHE A 80 -16.44 -7.71 7.76
N TYR A 81 -15.50 -7.20 8.57
CA TYR A 81 -15.74 -6.10 9.52
C TYR A 81 -15.29 -4.72 8.99
N GLY A 82 -14.66 -4.66 7.82
CA GLY A 82 -14.17 -3.41 7.22
C GLY A 82 -13.00 -2.78 7.99
N ARG A 83 -12.68 -1.53 7.62
CA ARG A 83 -11.47 -0.82 8.08
C ARG A 83 -11.47 -0.46 9.56
N SER A 84 -12.64 -0.16 10.12
CA SER A 84 -12.80 0.27 11.52
C SER A 84 -12.64 -0.83 12.56
N ALA A 85 -12.38 -2.08 12.14
CA ALA A 85 -12.33 -3.23 13.02
C ALA A 85 -11.05 -3.34 13.85
N GLY A 86 -9.98 -2.62 13.48
CA GLY A 86 -8.69 -2.61 14.20
C GLY A 86 -7.99 -3.99 14.26
N SER A 87 -6.71 -4.00 14.61
CA SER A 87 -5.93 -5.23 14.83
C SER A 87 -6.15 -5.87 16.21
N GLU A 88 -6.91 -5.21 17.09
CA GLU A 88 -7.16 -5.64 18.47
C GLU A 88 -8.36 -6.61 18.62
N SER A 89 -9.12 -6.85 17.55
CA SER A 89 -10.33 -7.68 17.56
C SER A 89 -10.06 -9.15 17.21
N LEU A 90 -8.99 -9.75 17.75
CA LEU A 90 -8.84 -11.21 17.71
C LEU A 90 -9.71 -11.82 18.82
N ILE A 91 -11.01 -11.97 18.54
CA ILE A 91 -11.91 -12.73 19.42
C ILE A 91 -11.61 -14.22 19.20
N VAL A 92 -10.69 -14.78 20.00
CA VAL A 92 -10.48 -16.22 20.08
C VAL A 92 -11.74 -16.84 20.68
N VAL A 93 -12.64 -17.33 19.81
CA VAL A 93 -13.79 -18.11 20.24
C VAL A 93 -13.26 -19.48 20.69
N PRO A 94 -13.34 -19.85 21.97
CA PRO A 94 -12.89 -21.16 22.41
C PRO A 94 -13.77 -22.22 21.75
N SER A 95 -13.15 -23.14 21.02
CA SER A 95 -13.79 -24.33 20.49
C SER A 95 -14.28 -25.18 21.67
N SER A 96 -15.56 -25.07 22.01
CA SER A 96 -16.23 -25.92 22.99
C SER A 96 -16.35 -27.33 22.43
N HIS A 97 -15.32 -28.15 22.66
CA HIS A 97 -15.38 -29.60 22.49
C HIS A 97 -16.44 -30.17 23.45
N SER A 98 -17.65 -30.37 22.94
CA SER A 98 -18.69 -31.15 23.62
C SER A 98 -18.33 -32.63 23.54
N HIS A 99 -17.70 -33.14 24.59
CA HIS A 99 -17.50 -34.57 24.79
C HIS A 99 -18.85 -35.19 25.19
N TYR A 100 -19.52 -35.86 24.26
CA TYR A 100 -20.71 -36.66 24.53
C TYR A 100 -20.29 -37.92 25.30
N ALA A 101 -20.99 -38.22 26.39
CA ALA A 101 -20.95 -39.51 27.11
C ALA A 101 -22.18 -40.33 26.73
#